data_AF-A0A2E0SVT3-F1
#
_entry.id   AF-A0A2E0SVT3-F1
#
_cell.length_a   1.000
_cell.length_b   1.000
_cell.length_c   1.000
_cell.angle_alpha   90.00
_cell.angle_beta   90.00
_cell.angle_gamma   90.00
#
_symmetry.space_group_name_H-M   'P 1'
#
loop_
_entity.id
_entity.type
_entity.pdbx_description
1 polymer ?
#
loop_
_entity_poly.entity_id
_entity_poly.type
_entity_poly.pdbx_seq_one_letter_code
_entity_poly.pdbx_strand_id
1 'polypeptide(L)'
;MVTEAGASLDAHAELVERLAVLLEAGLAPGAAWRELSFDAPDSFAGLVAAGGAEVSADRVLAALGERPSAERDSLRALAAVWRVATEAGAPLAPTLARLAEVLRDLAHGERELETALAGPRATSRIVLALPPLGLLLGGVLGIDGFGALVGSGLGWGCLVVGMSLLGLAVRWNRRLWRAASERRPAPGLALDLLEVALGGGAAPARARQWVLDALAEARLPAEAAELDRQLAFASRAGIPVGALAR
;
A
#
# COMPACT_ATOMS: atom_id res chain seq x y z
N MET A 1 2.94 -12.56 3.15
CA MET A 1 3.33 -11.13 3.05
C MET A 1 2.80 -10.45 1.80
N VAL A 2 3.36 -10.61 0.58
CA VAL A 2 2.83 -9.88 -0.61
C VAL A 2 1.42 -10.37 -1.01
N THR A 3 1.18 -11.68 -0.96
CA THR A 3 -0.14 -12.26 -1.28
C THR A 3 -1.22 -11.88 -0.27
N GLU A 4 -0.84 -11.64 1.00
CA GLU A 4 -1.76 -11.17 2.05
C GLU A 4 -2.08 -9.69 1.88
N ALA A 5 -1.11 -8.87 1.46
CA ALA A 5 -1.31 -7.44 1.21
C ALA A 5 -2.32 -7.23 0.07
N GLY A 6 -2.16 -7.90 -1.06
CA GLY A 6 -3.04 -7.73 -2.23
C GLY A 6 -4.46 -8.19 -1.95
N ALA A 7 -4.62 -9.34 -1.27
CA ALA A 7 -5.92 -9.83 -0.84
C ALA A 7 -6.60 -8.88 0.15
N SER A 8 -5.84 -8.26 1.05
CA SER A 8 -6.39 -7.27 1.98
C SER A 8 -6.83 -5.99 1.26
N LEU A 9 -6.09 -5.53 0.25
CA LEU A 9 -6.46 -4.35 -0.54
C LEU A 9 -7.76 -4.58 -1.34
N ASP A 10 -7.91 -5.75 -1.97
CA ASP A 10 -9.15 -6.14 -2.65
C ASP A 10 -10.34 -6.15 -1.66
N ALA A 11 -10.17 -6.73 -0.46
CA ALA A 11 -11.21 -6.76 0.56
C ALA A 11 -11.59 -5.35 1.04
N HIS A 12 -10.62 -4.46 1.22
CA HIS A 12 -10.88 -3.05 1.57
C HIS A 12 -11.55 -2.29 0.43
N ALA A 13 -11.16 -2.54 -0.82
CA ALA A 13 -11.80 -1.95 -1.99
C ALA A 13 -13.28 -2.35 -2.08
N GLU A 14 -13.59 -3.64 -1.91
CA GLU A 14 -14.97 -4.14 -1.91
C GLU A 14 -15.80 -3.50 -0.78
N LEU A 15 -15.23 -3.41 0.42
CA LEU A 15 -15.90 -2.76 1.55
C LEU A 15 -16.23 -1.29 1.25
N VAL A 16 -15.25 -0.53 0.73
CA VAL A 16 -15.41 0.89 0.43
C VAL A 16 -16.39 1.10 -0.72
N GLU A 17 -16.36 0.24 -1.74
CA GLU A 17 -17.32 0.26 -2.85
C GLU A 17 -18.75 0.01 -2.37
N ARG A 18 -18.97 -1.05 -1.58
CA ARG A 18 -20.30 -1.35 -1.04
C ARG A 18 -20.81 -0.21 -0.15
N LEU A 19 -19.92 0.41 0.62
CA LEU A 19 -20.24 1.61 1.40
C LEU A 19 -20.66 2.78 0.50
N ALA A 20 -19.92 3.04 -0.57
CA ALA A 20 -20.26 4.07 -1.54
C ALA A 20 -21.64 3.83 -2.17
N VAL A 21 -21.92 2.59 -2.60
CA VAL A 21 -23.21 2.18 -3.17
C VAL A 21 -24.37 2.40 -2.19
N LEU A 22 -24.20 2.03 -0.92
CA LEU A 22 -25.24 2.24 0.09
C LEU A 22 -25.50 3.73 0.36
N LEU A 23 -24.46 4.55 0.40
CA LEU A 23 -24.60 6.00 0.55
C LEU A 23 -25.25 6.64 -0.68
N GLU A 24 -24.92 6.17 -1.88
CA GLU A 24 -25.54 6.61 -3.13
C GLU A 24 -27.03 6.23 -3.20
N ALA A 25 -27.38 5.06 -2.65
CA ALA A 25 -28.78 4.65 -2.45
C ALA A 25 -29.52 5.46 -1.37
N GLY A 26 -28.85 6.43 -0.71
CA GLY A 26 -29.45 7.34 0.25
C GLY A 26 -29.46 6.85 1.69
N LEU A 27 -28.75 5.76 2.02
CA LEU A 27 -28.63 5.33 3.41
C LEU A 27 -27.79 6.33 4.20
N ALA A 28 -28.21 6.62 5.44
CA ALA A 28 -27.40 7.37 6.37
C ALA A 28 -26.10 6.61 6.71
N PRO A 29 -24.96 7.27 6.94
CA PRO A 29 -23.68 6.61 7.17
C PRO A 29 -23.69 5.50 8.22
N GLY A 30 -24.28 5.75 9.41
CA GLY A 30 -24.37 4.71 10.44
C GLY A 30 -25.24 3.52 10.05
N ALA A 31 -26.26 3.72 9.19
CA ALA A 31 -27.06 2.62 8.67
C ALA A 31 -26.28 1.80 7.63
N ALA A 32 -25.54 2.47 6.74
CA ALA A 32 -24.69 1.80 5.76
C ALA A 32 -23.61 0.93 6.43
N TRP A 33 -22.94 1.44 7.47
CA TRP A 33 -21.97 0.64 8.23
C TRP A 33 -22.59 -0.56 8.96
N ARG A 34 -23.80 -0.41 9.52
CA ARG A 34 -24.53 -1.53 10.13
C ARG A 34 -24.87 -2.60 9.11
N GLU A 35 -25.33 -2.20 7.93
CA GLU A 35 -25.65 -3.12 6.82
C GLU A 35 -24.41 -3.92 6.41
N LEU A 36 -23.26 -3.26 6.25
CA LEU A 36 -21.99 -3.94 5.92
C LEU A 36 -21.49 -4.89 7.01
N SER A 37 -21.89 -4.66 8.27
CA SER A 37 -21.51 -5.50 9.41
C SER A 37 -22.48 -6.63 9.70
N PHE A 38 -23.60 -6.75 8.97
CA PHE A 38 -24.70 -7.65 9.31
C PHE A 38 -24.25 -9.12 9.45
N ASP A 39 -23.51 -9.63 8.45
CA ASP A 39 -22.99 -11.00 8.45
C ASP A 39 -21.70 -11.18 9.27
N ALA A 40 -21.03 -10.08 9.63
CA ALA A 40 -19.74 -10.11 10.31
C ALA A 40 -19.62 -8.97 11.36
N PRO A 41 -20.25 -9.11 12.54
CA PRO A 41 -20.25 -8.08 13.58
C PRO A 41 -18.87 -7.77 14.16
N ASP A 42 -17.95 -8.74 14.14
CA ASP A 42 -16.56 -8.58 14.63
C ASP A 42 -15.61 -8.02 13.55
N SER A 43 -16.13 -7.71 12.36
CA SER A 43 -15.35 -7.12 11.26
C SER A 43 -15.00 -5.66 11.53
N PHE A 44 -14.13 -5.08 10.69
CA PHE A 44 -13.85 -3.64 10.71
C PHE A 44 -15.14 -2.81 10.61
N ALA A 45 -16.06 -3.19 9.74
CA ALA A 45 -17.35 -2.51 9.58
C ALA A 45 -18.18 -2.55 10.87
N GLY A 46 -18.18 -3.69 11.56
CA GLY A 46 -18.90 -3.84 12.84
C GLY A 46 -18.31 -2.99 13.96
N LEU A 47 -16.98 -2.90 14.04
CA LEU A 47 -16.31 -1.98 14.98
C LEU A 47 -16.66 -0.51 14.72
N VAL A 48 -16.77 -0.10 13.46
CA VAL A 48 -17.21 1.27 13.10
C VAL A 48 -18.70 1.47 13.42
N ALA A 49 -19.54 0.47 13.13
CA ALA A 49 -20.99 0.52 13.37
C ALA A 49 -21.36 0.55 14.87
N ALA A 50 -20.57 -0.11 15.71
CA ALA A 50 -20.80 -0.20 17.16
C ALA A 50 -20.82 1.16 17.88
N GLY A 51 -20.18 2.18 17.30
CA GLY A 51 -20.16 3.52 17.88
C GLY A 51 -21.43 4.35 17.68
N GLY A 52 -22.46 3.81 17.02
CA GLY A 52 -23.77 4.46 16.87
C GLY A 52 -24.02 5.10 15.51
N ALA A 53 -25.10 5.89 15.41
CA ALA A 53 -25.65 6.38 14.14
C ALA A 53 -24.78 7.42 13.42
N GLU A 54 -24.06 8.24 14.17
CA GLU A 54 -23.23 9.32 13.61
C GLU A 54 -21.78 8.84 13.50
N VAL A 55 -21.28 8.62 12.29
CA VAL A 55 -19.93 8.06 12.04
C VAL A 55 -18.94 9.16 11.69
N SER A 56 -17.85 9.23 12.44
CA SER A 56 -16.75 10.18 12.25
C SER A 56 -15.47 9.47 11.77
N ALA A 57 -14.55 10.24 11.17
CA ALA A 57 -13.23 9.74 10.78
C ALA A 57 -12.43 9.19 11.99
N ASP A 58 -12.54 9.82 13.16
CA ASP A 58 -11.92 9.34 14.41
C ASP A 58 -12.38 7.93 14.76
N ARG A 59 -13.66 7.60 14.50
CA ARG A 59 -14.19 6.27 14.74
C ARG A 59 -13.64 5.25 13.76
N VAL A 60 -13.53 5.63 12.48
CA VAL A 60 -12.89 4.80 11.44
C VAL A 60 -11.43 4.49 11.83
N LEU A 61 -10.70 5.48 12.36
CA LEU A 61 -9.34 5.27 12.89
C LEU A 61 -9.30 4.40 14.16
N ALA A 62 -10.23 4.60 15.10
CA ALA A 62 -10.29 3.80 16.32
C ALA A 62 -10.58 2.32 16.03
N ALA A 63 -11.37 2.03 15.00
CA ALA A 63 -11.69 0.67 14.58
C ALA A 63 -10.49 -0.11 13.98
N LEU A 64 -9.35 0.55 13.69
CA LEU A 64 -8.16 -0.09 13.10
C LEU A 64 -7.53 -1.17 13.99
N GLY A 65 -7.61 -1.04 15.32
CA GLY A 65 -7.02 -2.00 16.27
C GLY A 65 -5.55 -2.33 16.00
N GLU A 66 -5.14 -3.56 16.34
CA GLU A 66 -3.77 -4.07 16.13
C GLU A 66 -3.57 -4.80 14.78
N ARG A 67 -4.16 -4.29 13.70
CA ARG A 67 -3.99 -4.87 12.35
C ARG A 67 -2.57 -4.73 11.80
N PRO A 68 -2.10 -5.57 10.85
CA PRO A 68 -0.83 -5.39 10.16
C PRO A 68 -0.66 -4.01 9.51
N SER A 69 0.57 -3.51 9.35
CA SER A 69 0.81 -2.16 8.84
C SER A 69 0.23 -1.88 7.45
N ALA A 70 0.31 -2.85 6.54
CA ALA A 70 -0.22 -2.71 5.18
C ALA A 70 -1.74 -2.52 5.17
N GLU A 71 -2.47 -3.33 5.96
CA GLU A 71 -3.92 -3.22 6.10
C GLU A 71 -4.35 -1.91 6.76
N ARG A 72 -3.55 -1.41 7.71
CA ARG A 72 -3.85 -0.14 8.38
C ARG A 72 -3.77 1.03 7.42
N ASP A 73 -2.86 1.02 6.45
CA ASP A 73 -2.64 2.20 5.59
C ASP A 73 -3.79 2.44 4.61
N SER A 74 -4.40 1.38 4.04
CA SER A 74 -5.61 1.51 3.21
C SER A 74 -6.82 2.01 4.01
N LEU A 75 -7.02 1.51 5.23
CA LEU A 75 -8.10 1.94 6.11
C LEU A 75 -7.86 3.34 6.70
N ARG A 76 -6.60 3.75 6.89
CA ARG A 76 -6.21 5.13 7.20
C ARG A 76 -6.53 6.07 6.05
N ALA A 77 -6.32 5.63 4.81
CA ALA A 77 -6.70 6.41 3.63
C ALA A 77 -8.23 6.62 3.60
N LEU A 78 -9.02 5.58 3.92
CA LEU A 78 -10.46 5.70 4.10
C LEU A 78 -10.84 6.75 5.16
N ALA A 79 -10.20 6.73 6.33
CA ALA A 79 -10.46 7.73 7.37
C ALA A 79 -10.09 9.15 6.94
N ALA A 80 -8.95 9.34 6.27
CA ALA A 80 -8.52 10.63 5.75
C ALA A 80 -9.50 11.17 4.69
N VAL A 81 -9.95 10.31 3.77
CA VAL A 81 -10.97 10.63 2.77
C VAL A 81 -12.28 11.02 3.42
N TRP A 82 -12.72 10.26 4.42
CA TRP A 82 -13.94 10.55 5.17
C TRP A 82 -13.85 11.92 5.88
N ARG A 83 -12.72 12.21 6.53
CA ARG A 83 -12.47 13.50 7.20
C ARG A 83 -12.56 14.65 6.21
N VAL A 84 -11.77 14.59 5.14
CA VAL A 84 -11.70 15.69 4.16
C VAL A 84 -13.06 15.90 3.47
N ALA A 85 -13.77 14.84 3.10
CA ALA A 85 -15.09 14.96 2.51
C ALA A 85 -16.11 15.57 3.48
N THR A 86 -16.08 15.18 4.76
CA THR A 86 -16.99 15.75 5.77
C THR A 86 -16.67 17.20 6.11
N GLU A 87 -15.40 17.58 6.23
CA GLU A 87 -15.00 18.98 6.49
C GLU A 87 -15.26 19.91 5.29
N ALA A 88 -15.05 19.40 4.08
CA ALA A 88 -15.32 20.15 2.86
C ALA A 88 -16.80 20.15 2.44
N GLY A 89 -17.65 19.35 3.08
CA GLY A 89 -19.04 19.15 2.65
C GLY A 89 -19.16 18.47 1.29
N ALA A 90 -18.14 17.74 0.86
CA ALA A 90 -18.14 17.01 -0.41
C ALA A 90 -19.00 15.74 -0.32
N PRO A 91 -19.64 15.32 -1.42
CA PRO A 91 -20.46 14.11 -1.43
C PRO A 91 -19.58 12.88 -1.16
N LEU A 92 -19.89 12.15 -0.07
CA LEU A 92 -19.12 10.98 0.38
C LEU A 92 -19.16 9.83 -0.62
N ALA A 93 -20.33 9.52 -1.19
CA ALA A 93 -20.50 8.38 -2.11
C ALA A 93 -19.53 8.38 -3.31
N PRO A 94 -19.48 9.41 -4.17
CA PRO A 94 -18.54 9.43 -5.31
C PRO A 94 -17.08 9.48 -4.86
N THR A 95 -16.81 10.12 -3.72
CA THR A 95 -15.46 10.20 -3.16
C THR A 95 -14.96 8.82 -2.72
N LEU A 96 -15.81 8.04 -2.06
CA LEU A 96 -15.50 6.68 -1.62
C LEU A 96 -15.45 5.72 -2.80
N ALA A 97 -16.32 5.87 -3.81
CA ALA A 97 -16.25 5.09 -5.04
C ALA A 97 -14.87 5.23 -5.72
N ARG A 98 -14.35 6.47 -5.79
CA ARG A 98 -13.00 6.71 -6.31
C ARG A 98 -11.91 6.12 -5.43
N LEU A 99 -12.04 6.19 -4.10
CA LEU A 99 -11.10 5.50 -3.21
C LEU A 99 -11.10 3.99 -3.46
N ALA A 100 -12.26 3.38 -3.70
CA ALA A 100 -12.35 1.97 -4.03
C ALA A 100 -11.61 1.64 -5.34
N GLU A 101 -11.71 2.49 -6.38
CA GLU A 101 -10.92 2.36 -7.60
C GLU A 101 -9.41 2.41 -7.33
N VAL A 102 -8.95 3.41 -6.57
CA VAL A 102 -7.54 3.53 -6.17
C VAL A 102 -7.06 2.26 -5.43
N LEU A 103 -7.86 1.71 -4.52
CA LEU A 103 -7.52 0.49 -3.80
C LEU A 103 -7.46 -0.74 -4.73
N ARG A 104 -8.37 -0.85 -5.71
CA ARG A 104 -8.31 -1.93 -6.73
C ARG A 104 -7.08 -1.80 -7.60
N ASP A 105 -6.74 -0.60 -8.05
CA ASP A 105 -5.55 -0.36 -8.86
C ASP A 105 -4.26 -0.73 -8.09
N LEU A 106 -4.20 -0.41 -6.79
CA LEU A 106 -3.12 -0.85 -5.93
C LEU A 106 -3.05 -2.39 -5.83
N ALA A 107 -4.19 -3.06 -5.63
CA ALA A 107 -4.26 -4.52 -5.59
C ALA A 107 -3.88 -5.16 -6.93
N HIS A 108 -4.28 -4.57 -8.06
CA HIS A 108 -3.85 -5.00 -9.39
C HIS A 108 -2.34 -4.83 -9.58
N GLY A 109 -1.79 -3.68 -9.19
CA GLY A 109 -0.35 -3.43 -9.23
C GLY A 109 0.46 -4.43 -8.41
N GLU A 110 0.00 -4.83 -7.23
CA GLU A 110 0.65 -5.87 -6.43
C GLU A 110 0.64 -7.25 -7.11
N ARG A 111 -0.48 -7.62 -7.75
CA ARG A 111 -0.61 -8.88 -8.51
C ARG A 111 0.26 -8.89 -9.77
N GLU A 112 0.34 -7.77 -10.49
CA GLU A 112 1.23 -7.63 -11.65
C GLU A 112 2.68 -7.73 -11.25
N LEU A 113 3.07 -7.07 -10.14
CA LEU A 113 4.41 -7.16 -9.58
C LEU A 113 4.75 -8.60 -9.20
N GLU A 114 3.83 -9.33 -8.60
CA GLU A 114 4.00 -10.75 -8.29
C GLU A 114 4.25 -11.59 -9.54
N THR A 115 3.44 -11.37 -10.57
CA THR A 115 3.54 -12.08 -11.86
C THR A 115 4.86 -11.76 -12.57
N ALA A 116 5.23 -10.49 -12.63
CA ALA A 116 6.49 -10.03 -13.21
C ALA A 116 7.71 -10.57 -12.48
N LEU A 117 7.61 -10.80 -11.17
CA LEU A 117 8.70 -11.31 -10.33
C LEU A 117 8.72 -12.84 -10.20
N ALA A 118 7.71 -13.56 -10.70
CA ALA A 118 7.71 -15.02 -10.73
C ALA A 118 8.89 -15.57 -11.56
N GLY A 119 9.13 -15.00 -12.75
CA GLY A 119 10.26 -15.37 -13.62
C GLY A 119 11.64 -15.09 -13.01
N PRO A 120 11.93 -13.86 -12.54
CA PRO A 120 13.16 -13.52 -11.83
C PRO A 120 13.40 -14.35 -10.56
N ARG A 121 12.34 -14.68 -9.80
CA ARG A 121 12.47 -15.56 -8.62
C ARG A 121 12.86 -16.99 -9.02
N ALA A 122 12.24 -17.55 -10.05
CA ALA A 122 12.53 -18.90 -10.53
C ALA A 122 14.00 -19.04 -11.00
N THR A 123 14.48 -18.09 -11.80
CA THR A 123 15.87 -18.08 -12.28
C THR A 123 16.87 -17.87 -11.14
N SER A 124 16.60 -16.94 -10.22
CA SER A 124 17.49 -16.73 -9.06
C SER A 124 17.62 -17.98 -8.19
N ARG A 125 16.54 -18.75 -7.99
CA ARG A 125 16.58 -20.02 -7.24
C ARG A 125 17.43 -21.07 -7.93
N ILE A 126 17.33 -21.21 -9.25
CA ILE A 126 18.14 -22.16 -10.03
C ILE A 126 19.63 -21.80 -9.94
N VAL A 127 19.97 -20.54 -10.16
CA VAL A 127 21.37 -20.07 -10.08
C VAL A 127 21.92 -20.21 -8.66
N LEU A 128 21.11 -19.96 -7.63
CA LEU A 128 21.50 -20.15 -6.22
C LEU A 128 21.60 -21.63 -5.82
N ALA A 129 20.88 -22.53 -6.50
CA ALA A 129 20.94 -23.97 -6.25
C ALA A 129 22.08 -24.68 -7.01
N LEU A 130 22.65 -24.04 -8.04
CA LEU A 130 23.71 -24.62 -8.86
C LEU A 130 25.01 -24.90 -8.07
N PRO A 131 25.51 -23.99 -7.21
CA PRO A 131 26.73 -24.23 -6.42
C PRO A 131 26.66 -25.46 -5.48
N PRO A 132 25.61 -25.66 -4.66
CA PRO A 132 25.53 -26.85 -3.81
C PRO A 132 25.33 -28.12 -4.63
N LEU A 133 24.58 -28.08 -5.75
CA LEU A 133 24.49 -29.23 -6.65
C LEU A 133 25.85 -29.58 -7.27
N GLY A 134 26.63 -28.58 -7.70
CA GLY A 134 27.97 -28.78 -8.25
C GLY A 134 28.94 -29.38 -7.23
N LEU A 135 28.88 -28.94 -5.98
CA LEU A 135 29.65 -29.52 -4.87
C LEU A 135 29.25 -30.97 -4.60
N LEU A 136 27.95 -31.27 -4.63
CA LEU A 136 27.42 -32.61 -4.38
C LEU A 136 27.79 -33.59 -5.50
N LEU A 137 27.66 -33.18 -6.77
CA LEU A 137 28.11 -33.95 -7.93
C LEU A 137 29.63 -34.16 -7.93
N GLY A 138 30.42 -33.13 -7.60
CA GLY A 138 31.87 -33.24 -7.47
C GLY A 138 32.29 -34.25 -6.40
N GLY A 139 31.59 -34.27 -5.26
CA GLY A 139 31.80 -35.25 -4.20
C GLY A 139 31.48 -36.69 -4.62
N VAL A 140 30.40 -36.92 -5.37
CA VAL A 140 30.05 -38.26 -5.90
C VAL A 140 31.08 -38.77 -6.91
N LEU A 141 31.68 -37.88 -7.70
CA LEU A 141 32.72 -38.21 -8.67
C LEU A 141 34.11 -38.48 -8.05
N GLY A 142 34.25 -38.39 -6.73
CA GLY A 142 35.51 -38.63 -6.03
C GLY A 142 36.53 -37.49 -6.17
N ILE A 143 36.10 -36.31 -6.64
CA ILE A 143 36.91 -35.10 -6.58
C ILE A 143 36.92 -34.66 -5.11
N ASP A 144 38.09 -34.71 -4.47
CA ASP A 144 38.26 -34.34 -3.05
C ASP A 144 38.20 -32.80 -2.87
N GLY A 145 37.06 -32.22 -3.24
CA GLY A 145 36.80 -30.78 -3.16
C GLY A 145 36.84 -30.30 -1.72
N PHE A 146 36.37 -31.11 -0.77
CA PHE A 146 36.42 -30.77 0.65
C PHE A 146 37.86 -30.78 1.20
N GLY A 147 38.69 -31.77 0.83
CA GLY A 147 40.10 -31.81 1.18
C GLY A 147 40.92 -30.67 0.56
N ALA A 148 40.64 -30.30 -0.69
CA ALA A 148 41.31 -29.18 -1.36
C ALA A 148 40.83 -27.79 -0.88
N LEU A 149 39.55 -27.64 -0.52
CA LEU A 149 38.98 -26.38 -0.01
C LEU A 149 39.41 -26.08 1.43
N VAL A 150 39.47 -27.09 2.29
CA VAL A 150 39.84 -26.93 3.71
C VAL A 150 41.36 -27.06 3.92
N GLY A 151 42.04 -27.82 3.06
CA GLY A 151 43.48 -28.10 3.16
C GLY A 151 44.41 -27.10 2.45
N SER A 152 43.90 -26.21 1.59
CA SER A 152 44.72 -25.22 0.86
C SER A 152 44.25 -23.78 1.08
N GLY A 153 45.19 -22.83 1.24
CA GLY A 153 44.86 -21.40 1.42
C GLY A 153 44.09 -20.78 0.24
N LEU A 154 44.29 -21.31 -0.98
CA LEU A 154 43.52 -20.95 -2.18
C LEU A 154 42.04 -21.37 -2.08
N GLY A 155 41.77 -22.50 -1.41
CA GLY A 155 40.42 -22.99 -1.14
C GLY A 155 39.61 -22.05 -0.25
N TRP A 156 40.22 -21.56 0.82
CA TRP A 156 39.64 -20.53 1.70
C TRP A 156 39.34 -19.23 0.95
N GLY A 157 40.25 -18.79 0.07
CA GLY A 157 40.04 -17.61 -0.77
C GLY A 157 38.80 -17.75 -1.67
N CYS A 158 38.66 -18.90 -2.34
CA CYS A 158 37.51 -19.18 -3.19
C CYS A 158 36.19 -19.25 -2.39
N LEU A 159 36.20 -19.85 -1.20
CA LEU A 159 35.03 -19.95 -0.33
C LEU A 159 34.57 -18.57 0.16
N VAL A 160 35.51 -17.73 0.59
CA VAL A 160 35.22 -16.35 1.02
C VAL A 160 34.66 -15.54 -0.15
N VAL A 161 35.24 -15.66 -1.35
CA VAL A 161 34.76 -14.98 -2.55
C VAL A 161 33.35 -15.45 -2.93
N GLY A 162 33.09 -16.77 -2.92
CA GLY A 162 31.76 -17.31 -3.21
C GLY A 162 30.70 -16.86 -2.20
N MET A 163 31.01 -16.90 -0.90
CA MET A 163 30.09 -16.50 0.16
C MET A 163 29.82 -14.99 0.13
N SER A 164 30.83 -14.18 -0.19
CA SER A 164 30.68 -12.73 -0.32
C SER A 164 29.87 -12.34 -1.56
N LEU A 165 30.08 -13.00 -2.71
CA LEU A 165 29.23 -12.85 -3.89
C LEU A 165 27.77 -13.25 -3.60
N LEU A 166 27.53 -14.35 -2.89
CA LEU A 166 26.19 -14.79 -2.50
C LEU A 166 25.53 -13.77 -1.55
N GLY A 167 26.28 -13.29 -0.56
CA GLY A 167 25.84 -12.25 0.36
C GLY A 167 25.51 -10.95 -0.35
N LEU A 168 26.32 -10.56 -1.34
CA LEU A 168 26.11 -9.36 -2.16
C LEU A 168 24.85 -9.51 -3.03
N ALA A 169 24.66 -10.67 -3.67
CA ALA A 169 23.47 -10.98 -4.46
C ALA A 169 22.20 -10.94 -3.61
N VAL A 170 22.20 -11.58 -2.43
CA VAL A 170 21.07 -11.54 -1.50
C VAL A 170 20.80 -10.13 -1.01
N ARG A 171 21.84 -9.35 -0.68
CA ARG A 171 21.69 -7.98 -0.19
C ARG A 171 21.18 -7.04 -1.28
N TRP A 172 21.66 -7.21 -2.51
CA TRP A 172 21.20 -6.44 -3.66
C TRP A 172 19.76 -6.78 -4.02
N ASN A 173 19.40 -8.06 -4.06
CA ASN A 173 18.03 -8.50 -4.28
C ASN A 173 17.12 -7.91 -3.20
N ARG A 174 17.45 -8.07 -1.91
CA ARG A 174 16.69 -7.47 -0.80
C ARG A 174 16.57 -5.95 -0.91
N ARG A 175 17.59 -5.25 -1.39
CA ARG A 175 17.52 -3.81 -1.65
C ARG A 175 16.58 -3.47 -2.80
N LEU A 176 16.61 -4.21 -3.89
CA LEU A 176 15.69 -4.04 -5.02
C LEU A 176 14.25 -4.28 -4.57
N TRP A 177 14.02 -5.34 -3.77
CA TRP A 177 12.72 -5.62 -3.16
C TRP A 177 12.23 -4.48 -2.27
N ARG A 178 13.09 -3.96 -1.38
CA ARG A 178 12.74 -2.83 -0.52
C ARG A 178 12.40 -1.58 -1.34
N ALA A 179 13.24 -1.23 -2.31
CA ALA A 179 12.99 -0.08 -3.17
C ALA A 179 11.70 -0.23 -4.00
N ALA A 180 11.35 -1.45 -4.41
CA ALA A 180 10.10 -1.73 -5.11
C ALA A 180 8.87 -1.70 -4.18
N SER A 181 9.01 -2.21 -2.94
CA SER A 181 7.95 -2.20 -1.91
C SER A 181 7.79 -0.86 -1.20
N GLU A 182 8.78 0.03 -1.30
CA GLU A 182 8.74 1.41 -0.81
C GLU A 182 7.90 2.34 -1.70
N ARG A 183 7.28 1.80 -2.78
CA ARG A 183 6.18 2.50 -3.44
C ARG A 183 5.04 2.65 -2.44
N ARG A 184 4.99 3.84 -1.84
CA ARG A 184 4.05 4.25 -0.80
C ARG A 184 2.61 3.92 -1.22
N PRO A 185 1.75 3.49 -0.29
CA PRO A 185 0.33 3.31 -0.57
C PRO A 185 -0.23 4.64 -1.09
N ALA A 186 -0.75 4.62 -2.33
CA ALA A 186 -1.36 5.74 -3.04
C ALA A 186 -0.45 6.97 -3.29
N PRO A 187 0.53 6.90 -4.22
CA PRO A 187 1.12 8.11 -4.78
C PRO A 187 0.01 8.87 -5.52
N GLY A 188 -0.52 9.92 -4.91
CA GLY A 188 -1.68 10.66 -5.42
C GLY A 188 -2.78 10.91 -4.40
N LEU A 189 -2.82 10.17 -3.28
CA LEU A 189 -3.90 10.32 -2.29
C LEU A 189 -4.07 11.77 -1.81
N ALA A 190 -2.97 12.47 -1.55
CA ALA A 190 -3.04 13.86 -1.11
C ALA A 190 -3.59 14.80 -2.19
N LEU A 191 -3.36 14.50 -3.48
CA LEU A 191 -3.97 15.21 -4.61
C LEU A 191 -5.46 14.85 -4.78
N ASP A 192 -5.82 13.57 -4.62
CA ASP A 192 -7.21 13.11 -4.66
C ASP A 192 -8.02 13.77 -3.52
N LEU A 193 -7.48 13.80 -2.31
CA LEU A 193 -8.07 14.49 -1.16
C LEU A 193 -8.21 15.99 -1.41
N LEU A 194 -7.21 16.60 -2.05
CA LEU A 194 -7.26 18.01 -2.41
C LEU A 194 -8.34 18.27 -3.47
N GLU A 195 -8.49 17.38 -4.44
CA GLU A 195 -9.59 17.44 -5.42
C GLU A 195 -10.96 17.30 -4.74
N VAL A 196 -11.11 16.37 -3.80
CA VAL A 196 -12.33 16.22 -2.99
C VAL A 196 -12.64 17.50 -2.22
N ALA A 197 -11.63 18.08 -1.55
CA ALA A 197 -11.78 19.30 -0.78
C ALA A 197 -12.19 20.49 -1.67
N LEU A 198 -11.52 20.65 -2.82
CA LEU A 198 -11.82 21.70 -3.80
C LEU A 198 -13.20 21.50 -4.45
N GLY A 199 -13.58 20.25 -4.72
CA GLY A 199 -14.90 19.88 -5.25
C GLY A 199 -16.04 20.19 -4.26
N GLY A 200 -15.76 20.16 -2.96
CA GLY A 200 -16.65 20.67 -1.90
C GLY A 200 -16.70 22.21 -1.82
N GLY A 201 -15.95 22.93 -2.65
CA GLY A 201 -15.93 24.40 -2.69
C GLY A 201 -14.93 25.05 -1.73
N ALA A 202 -14.01 24.28 -1.14
CA ALA A 202 -13.00 24.83 -0.24
C ALA A 202 -12.04 25.77 -0.97
N ALA A 203 -11.63 26.85 -0.30
CA ALA A 203 -10.52 27.67 -0.80
C ALA A 203 -9.21 26.86 -0.81
N PRO A 204 -8.31 27.02 -1.81
CA PRO A 204 -7.12 26.17 -1.97
C PRO A 204 -6.23 26.07 -0.72
N ALA A 205 -6.03 27.17 0.00
CA ALA A 205 -5.24 27.19 1.24
C ALA A 205 -5.89 26.38 2.37
N ARG A 206 -7.23 26.44 2.48
CA ARG A 206 -7.99 25.70 3.49
C ARG A 206 -8.11 24.22 3.13
N ALA A 207 -8.34 23.93 1.85
CA ALA A 207 -8.30 22.58 1.30
C ALA A 207 -6.97 21.88 1.63
N ARG A 208 -5.84 22.55 1.35
CA ARG A 208 -4.50 22.06 1.72
C ARG A 208 -4.37 21.77 3.21
N GLN A 209 -4.86 22.67 4.06
CA GLN A 209 -4.74 22.50 5.51
C GLN A 209 -5.53 21.28 5.99
N TRP A 210 -6.79 21.12 5.56
CA TRP A 210 -7.60 19.94 5.87
C TRP A 210 -6.95 18.64 5.40
N VAL A 211 -6.35 18.62 4.20
CA VAL A 211 -5.63 17.45 3.71
C VAL A 211 -4.43 17.11 4.59
N LEU A 212 -3.61 18.10 4.96
CA LEU A 212 -2.43 17.88 5.80
C LEU A 212 -2.81 17.41 7.21
N ASP A 213 -3.84 18.02 7.80
CA ASP A 213 -4.34 17.66 9.13
C ASP A 213 -4.91 16.22 9.10
N ALA A 214 -5.73 15.88 8.10
CA ALA A 214 -6.28 14.54 7.93
C ALA A 214 -5.20 13.47 7.72
N LEU A 215 -4.17 13.75 6.93
CA LEU A 215 -3.05 12.82 6.72
C LEU A 215 -2.21 12.64 7.98
N ALA A 216 -1.98 13.72 8.74
CA ALA A 216 -1.26 13.68 10.01
C ALA A 216 -2.01 12.84 11.06
N GLU A 217 -3.31 13.05 11.21
CA GLU A 217 -4.18 12.26 12.09
C GLU A 217 -4.20 10.77 11.70
N ALA A 218 -4.30 10.50 10.40
CA ALA A 218 -4.28 9.15 9.86
C ALA A 218 -2.87 8.51 9.91
N ARG A 219 -1.83 9.25 10.32
CA ARG A 219 -0.41 8.82 10.33
C ARG A 219 0.07 8.35 8.95
N LEU A 220 -0.42 9.00 7.90
CA LEU A 220 0.00 8.78 6.53
C LEU A 220 1.08 9.80 6.15
N PRO A 221 2.09 9.40 5.35
CA PRO A 221 3.14 10.32 4.93
C PRO A 221 2.57 11.41 4.02
N ALA A 222 2.77 12.68 4.40
CA ALA A 222 2.44 13.83 3.58
C ALA A 222 3.73 14.54 3.14
N GLU A 223 3.97 14.63 1.82
CA GLU A 223 5.03 15.49 1.28
C GLU A 223 4.45 16.88 1.01
N ALA A 224 4.33 17.69 2.07
CA ALA A 224 3.75 19.03 1.99
C ALA A 224 4.40 19.89 0.89
N ALA A 225 5.73 19.79 0.73
CA ALA A 225 6.47 20.49 -0.31
C ALA A 225 6.11 20.03 -1.73
N GLU A 226 5.77 18.74 -1.93
CA GLU A 226 5.31 18.25 -3.23
C GLU A 226 3.90 18.76 -3.54
N LEU A 227 3.02 18.75 -2.53
CA LEU A 227 1.68 19.34 -2.66
C LEU A 227 1.75 20.81 -3.06
N ASP A 228 2.65 21.58 -2.43
CA ASP A 228 2.87 22.99 -2.74
C ASP A 228 3.36 23.20 -4.17
N ARG A 229 4.29 22.35 -4.64
CA ARG A 229 4.79 22.39 -6.02
C ARG A 229 3.69 22.12 -7.04
N GLN A 230 2.86 21.11 -6.79
CA GLN A 230 1.79 20.70 -7.69
C GLN A 230 0.66 21.71 -7.71
N LEU A 231 0.28 22.28 -6.56
CA LEU A 231 -0.65 23.41 -6.47
C LEU A 231 -0.14 24.63 -7.24
N ALA A 232 1.13 25.00 -7.03
CA ALA A 232 1.74 26.12 -7.74
C ALA A 232 1.84 25.86 -9.26
N PHE A 233 2.01 24.60 -9.67
CA PHE A 233 1.95 24.21 -11.08
C PHE A 233 0.54 24.34 -11.64
N ALA A 234 -0.47 23.77 -10.98
CA ALA A 234 -1.89 23.85 -11.37
C ALA A 234 -2.35 25.30 -11.54
N SER A 235 -2.00 26.15 -10.56
CA SER A 235 -2.37 27.58 -10.57
C SER A 235 -1.69 28.34 -11.71
N ARG A 236 -0.42 28.03 -12.03
CA ARG A 236 0.28 28.65 -13.17
C ARG A 236 -0.25 28.15 -14.52
N ALA A 237 -0.62 26.89 -14.60
CA ALA A 237 -1.10 26.25 -15.83
C ALA A 237 -2.59 26.52 -16.11
N GLY A 238 -3.34 27.01 -15.12
CA GLY A 238 -4.80 27.20 -15.23
C GLY A 238 -5.58 25.89 -15.31
N ILE A 239 -4.97 24.78 -14.88
CA ILE A 239 -5.55 23.44 -14.96
C ILE A 239 -6.25 23.15 -13.61
N PRO A 240 -7.49 22.63 -13.60
CA PRO A 240 -8.14 22.20 -12.37
C PRO A 240 -7.26 21.15 -11.67
N VAL A 241 -7.04 21.30 -10.37
CA VAL A 241 -6.13 20.44 -9.57
C VAL A 241 -6.48 18.95 -9.69
N GLY A 242 -7.76 18.62 -9.87
CA GLY A 242 -8.22 17.24 -10.11
C GLY A 242 -7.76 16.61 -11.42
N ALA A 243 -7.34 17.40 -12.41
CA ALA A 243 -6.76 16.87 -13.64
C ALA A 243 -5.28 16.47 -13.50
N LEU A 244 -4.62 16.79 -12.38
CA LEU A 244 -3.25 16.36 -12.08
C LEU A 244 -3.20 15.03 -11.32
N ALA A 245 -4.33 14.54 -10.84
CA ALA A 245 -4.45 13.30 -10.08
C ALA A 245 -4.75 12.06 -10.96
N ARG A 246 -4.72 12.23 -12.29
CA ARG A 246 -4.87 11.16 -13.30
C ARG A 246 -3.57 10.98 -14.08
#